data_AF-U5ERX9-F1
#
_entry.id   AF-U5ERX9-F1
#
_cell.length_a   1.000
_cell.length_b   1.000
_cell.length_c   1.000
_cell.angle_alpha   90.00
_cell.angle_beta   90.00
_cell.angle_gamma   90.00
#
_symmetry.space_group_name_H-M   'P 1'
#
loop_
_entity.id
_entity.type
_entity.pdbx_description
1 polymer ?
#
loop_
_entity_poly.entity_id
_entity_poly.type
_entity_poly.pdbx_seq_one_letter_code
_entity_poly.pdbx_strand_id
1 'polypeptide(L)'
;MSNFKLFLICALIGVAVAGYTNRIVGGQFAEENQFPFQVALLRRGRLFCNGAIVHRRFVLTAAHCLFAGDEMFEAENIKVLYGTNKITSGGKYNRVEKIYVHEDFEGYQNDIALIEMKKDFVFGESADYIRIRNETVEEGTEVSVTAWGRTNFQLQYNKMTTESESDCSENLADDFNANLLCLNGKVNTGVCFGDDGAPAFYNFELVGIASYIKGPVCGTEKPDVFTNTANFYEWITEKFD
;
A
#
# COMPACT_ATOMS: atom_id res chain seq x y z
N MET A 1 -17.79 62.22 31.54
CA MET A 1 -16.67 61.26 31.71
C MET A 1 -17.16 59.92 31.17
N SER A 2 -16.92 59.66 29.88
CA SER A 2 -17.42 58.48 29.17
C SER A 2 -16.33 57.41 29.18
N ASN A 3 -16.59 56.26 29.82
CA ASN A 3 -15.65 55.15 29.92
C ASN A 3 -15.80 54.24 28.69
N PHE A 4 -14.84 54.34 27.77
CA PHE A 4 -14.72 53.46 26.61
C PHE A 4 -14.11 52.12 27.07
N LYS A 5 -14.91 51.06 27.14
CA LYS A 5 -14.40 49.70 27.38
C LYS A 5 -13.97 49.10 26.04
N LEU A 6 -12.65 49.01 25.84
CA LEU A 6 -12.02 48.34 24.71
C LEU A 6 -12.10 46.82 24.93
N PHE A 7 -12.98 46.14 24.19
CA PHE A 7 -12.97 44.67 24.12
C PHE A 7 -11.88 44.24 23.14
N LEU A 8 -10.77 43.72 23.66
CA LEU A 8 -9.81 42.95 22.87
C LEU A 8 -10.46 41.62 22.50
N ILE A 9 -10.90 41.48 21.26
CA ILE A 9 -11.23 40.18 20.67
C ILE A 9 -9.89 39.58 20.21
N CYS A 10 -9.27 38.74 21.05
CA CYS A 10 -8.21 37.85 20.60
C CYS A 10 -8.84 36.80 19.68
N ALA A 11 -8.75 37.02 18.37
CA ALA A 11 -8.99 35.98 17.39
C ALA A 11 -7.93 34.90 17.57
N LEU A 12 -8.29 33.80 18.23
CA LEU A 12 -7.54 32.55 18.16
C LEU A 12 -7.61 32.05 16.72
N ILE A 13 -6.62 32.45 15.91
CA ILE A 13 -6.35 31.77 14.65
C ILE A 13 -5.82 30.40 15.05
N GLY A 14 -6.72 29.43 15.12
CA GLY A 14 -6.36 28.02 15.16
C GLY A 14 -5.67 27.68 13.86
N VAL A 15 -4.35 27.81 13.82
CA VAL A 15 -3.55 27.18 12.78
C VAL A 15 -3.70 25.68 13.03
N ALA A 16 -4.64 25.05 12.33
CA ALA A 16 -4.67 23.62 12.21
C ALA A 16 -3.34 23.23 11.55
N VAL A 17 -2.39 22.78 12.35
CA VAL A 17 -1.20 22.13 11.84
C VAL A 17 -1.71 20.85 11.20
N ALA A 18 -1.92 20.89 9.88
CA ALA A 18 -2.13 19.70 9.07
C ALA A 18 -0.85 18.87 9.18
N GLY A 19 -0.78 18.03 10.22
CA GLY A 19 0.33 17.13 10.41
C GLY A 19 0.36 16.19 9.21
N TYR A 20 1.45 16.21 8.45
CA TYR A 20 1.75 15.27 7.38
C TYR A 20 1.29 13.87 7.81
N THR A 21 0.20 13.41 7.21
CA THR A 21 -0.31 12.06 7.40
C THR A 21 0.70 11.14 6.73
N ASN A 22 1.17 10.10 7.42
CA ASN A 22 2.19 9.18 6.88
C ASN A 22 1.64 7.75 6.77
N ARG A 23 0.35 7.58 6.51
CA ARG A 23 -0.40 6.31 6.34
C ARG A 23 -1.82 6.59 5.84
N ILE A 24 -2.52 5.54 5.41
CA ILE A 24 -3.86 5.51 4.81
C ILE A 24 -4.77 6.61 5.37
N VAL A 25 -5.34 7.40 4.46
CA VAL A 25 -6.15 8.58 4.78
C VAL A 25 -7.62 8.18 4.69
N GLY A 26 -8.43 8.62 5.65
CA GLY A 26 -9.89 8.41 5.64
C GLY A 26 -10.37 6.95 5.67
N GLY A 27 -9.49 6.01 6.07
CA GLY A 27 -9.80 4.59 6.13
C GLY A 27 -10.66 4.19 7.34
N GLN A 28 -11.17 2.97 7.30
CA GLN A 28 -11.90 2.33 8.39
C GLN A 28 -11.02 1.27 9.04
N PHE A 29 -11.17 1.05 10.35
CA PHE A 29 -10.47 -0.04 11.02
C PHE A 29 -10.94 -1.38 10.48
N ALA A 30 -9.98 -2.25 10.15
CA ALA A 30 -10.27 -3.62 9.77
C ALA A 30 -10.76 -4.42 10.99
N GLU A 31 -11.80 -5.23 10.79
CA GLU A 31 -12.21 -6.25 11.74
C GLU A 31 -11.13 -7.33 11.88
N GLU A 32 -11.12 -8.03 13.01
CA GLU A 32 -10.16 -9.10 13.25
C GLU A 32 -10.26 -10.14 12.11
N ASN A 33 -9.10 -10.52 11.55
CA ASN A 33 -8.98 -11.51 10.48
C ASN A 33 -9.66 -11.13 9.14
N GLN A 34 -10.12 -9.89 8.97
CA GLN A 34 -10.86 -9.47 7.76
C GLN A 34 -10.03 -9.57 6.46
N PHE A 35 -8.71 -9.32 6.55
CA PHE A 35 -7.81 -9.31 5.39
C PHE A 35 -6.59 -10.20 5.67
N PRO A 36 -6.74 -11.53 5.59
CA PRO A 36 -5.75 -12.49 6.08
C PRO A 36 -4.49 -12.57 5.18
N PHE A 37 -4.54 -11.96 3.99
CA PHE A 37 -3.41 -11.86 3.06
C PHE A 37 -2.46 -10.69 3.35
N GLN A 38 -2.86 -9.73 4.18
CA GLN A 38 -2.07 -8.52 4.45
C GLN A 38 -0.79 -8.85 5.23
N VAL A 39 0.38 -8.35 4.78
CA VAL A 39 1.67 -8.52 5.49
C VAL A 39 2.51 -7.26 5.62
N ALA A 40 3.19 -7.14 6.76
CA ALA A 40 4.06 -6.03 7.09
C ALA A 40 5.50 -6.44 6.80
N LEU A 41 6.19 -5.65 5.99
CA LEU A 41 7.62 -5.80 5.75
C LEU A 41 8.38 -4.98 6.80
N LEU A 42 9.20 -5.68 7.57
CA LEU A 42 9.90 -5.13 8.72
C LEU A 42 11.42 -5.18 8.51
N ARG A 43 12.08 -4.05 8.77
CA ARG A 43 13.55 -3.94 8.83
C ARG A 43 13.93 -3.35 10.17
N ARG A 44 14.86 -4.01 10.88
CA ARG A 44 15.24 -3.64 12.26
C ARG A 44 14.01 -3.46 13.19
N GLY A 45 12.98 -4.29 12.99
CA GLY A 45 11.74 -4.27 13.78
C GLY A 45 10.77 -3.13 13.47
N ARG A 46 11.01 -2.34 12.42
CA ARG A 46 10.14 -1.24 12.00
C ARG A 46 9.49 -1.56 10.67
N LEU A 47 8.19 -1.25 10.56
CA LEU A 47 7.47 -1.25 9.29
C LEU A 47 8.11 -0.28 8.33
N PHE A 48 8.52 -0.77 7.16
CA PHE A 48 8.98 0.08 6.07
C PHE A 48 8.05 0.00 4.86
N CYS A 49 7.47 -1.16 4.55
CA CYS A 49 6.50 -1.34 3.47
C CYS A 49 5.45 -2.41 3.80
N ASN A 50 4.44 -2.51 2.95
CA ASN A 50 3.35 -3.49 2.99
C ASN A 50 3.59 -4.60 1.96
N GLY A 51 2.69 -5.58 1.93
CA GLY A 51 2.62 -6.59 0.88
C GLY A 51 1.38 -7.47 1.06
N ALA A 52 1.21 -8.42 0.13
CA ALA A 52 0.18 -9.44 0.21
C ALA A 52 0.76 -10.85 0.05
N ILE A 53 0.27 -11.81 0.84
CA ILE A 53 0.53 -13.23 0.61
C ILE A 53 -0.21 -13.63 -0.67
N VAL A 54 0.54 -14.04 -1.69
CA VAL A 54 -0.02 -14.46 -2.99
C VAL A 54 0.14 -15.95 -3.25
N HIS A 55 0.96 -16.63 -2.45
CA HIS A 55 1.18 -18.07 -2.52
C HIS A 55 1.72 -18.60 -1.18
N ARG A 56 1.80 -19.93 -1.00
CA ARG A 56 2.24 -20.59 0.26
C ARG A 56 3.57 -20.11 0.83
N ARG A 57 4.47 -19.57 0.00
CA ARG A 57 5.77 -19.02 0.37
C ARG A 57 6.06 -17.63 -0.18
N PHE A 58 5.12 -17.00 -0.88
CA PHE A 58 5.42 -15.75 -1.57
C PHE A 58 4.55 -14.60 -1.09
N VAL A 59 5.23 -13.47 -0.93
CA VAL A 59 4.62 -12.16 -0.73
C VAL A 59 4.91 -11.32 -1.95
N LEU A 60 3.88 -10.64 -2.46
CA LEU A 60 4.01 -9.61 -3.48
C LEU A 60 4.09 -8.23 -2.81
N THR A 61 4.96 -7.37 -3.30
CA THR A 61 5.15 -5.98 -2.83
C THR A 61 5.70 -5.12 -3.98
N ALA A 62 5.92 -3.83 -3.71
CA ALA A 62 6.59 -2.92 -4.63
C ALA A 62 8.11 -3.19 -4.64
N ALA A 63 8.75 -3.07 -5.79
CA ALA A 63 10.19 -3.29 -5.93
C ALA A 63 11.00 -2.21 -5.19
N HIS A 64 10.62 -0.95 -5.29
CA HIS A 64 11.35 0.18 -4.70
C HIS A 64 11.48 0.05 -3.17
N CYS A 65 10.54 -0.66 -2.52
CA CYS A 65 10.59 -0.96 -1.09
C CYS A 65 11.87 -1.70 -0.67
N LEU A 66 12.49 -2.42 -1.60
CA LEU A 66 13.59 -3.34 -1.33
C LEU A 66 14.96 -2.71 -1.53
N PHE A 67 15.01 -1.39 -1.72
CA PHE A 67 16.24 -0.63 -1.98
C PHE A 67 16.44 0.53 -0.99
N ALA A 68 17.69 0.92 -0.78
CA ALA A 68 18.05 2.24 -0.28
C ALA A 68 18.98 2.93 -1.28
N GLY A 69 18.43 3.85 -2.08
CA GLY A 69 19.12 4.32 -3.27
C GLY A 69 19.26 3.16 -4.26
N ASP A 70 20.46 2.93 -4.77
CA ASP A 70 20.73 1.86 -5.75
C ASP A 70 21.08 0.50 -5.09
N GLU A 71 21.16 0.46 -3.75
CA GLU A 71 21.55 -0.75 -3.01
C GLU A 71 20.32 -1.56 -2.59
N MET A 72 20.18 -2.77 -3.15
CA MET A 72 19.15 -3.72 -2.74
C MET A 72 19.43 -4.25 -1.33
N PHE A 73 18.38 -4.39 -0.52
CA PHE A 73 18.47 -4.99 0.80
C PHE A 73 18.78 -6.49 0.72
N GLU A 74 19.72 -6.93 1.55
CA GLU A 74 19.91 -8.36 1.81
C GLU A 74 18.65 -8.99 2.43
N ALA A 75 18.29 -10.18 1.94
CA ALA A 75 17.12 -10.93 2.40
C ALA A 75 17.05 -11.08 3.93
N GLU A 76 18.19 -11.34 4.58
CA GLU A 76 18.27 -11.51 6.04
C GLU A 76 17.89 -10.28 6.86
N ASN A 77 17.93 -9.08 6.25
CA ASN A 77 17.55 -7.83 6.89
C ASN A 77 16.03 -7.60 6.91
N ILE A 78 15.27 -8.42 6.18
CA ILE A 78 13.82 -8.32 6.04
C ILE A 78 13.14 -9.43 6.84
N LYS A 79 12.09 -9.06 7.57
CA LYS A 79 11.14 -10.01 8.17
C LYS A 79 9.74 -9.68 7.70
N VAL A 80 8.94 -10.72 7.47
CA VAL A 80 7.53 -10.58 7.14
C VAL A 80 6.72 -10.87 8.40
N LEU A 81 5.90 -9.91 8.82
CA LEU A 81 4.89 -10.10 9.88
C LEU A 81 3.52 -10.28 9.22
N TYR A 82 2.81 -11.33 9.62
CA TYR A 82 1.49 -11.69 9.07
C TYR A 82 0.56 -12.19 10.19
N GLY A 83 -0.73 -12.30 9.91
CA GLY A 83 -1.68 -12.87 10.87
C GLY A 83 -2.07 -11.96 12.03
N THR A 84 -2.04 -10.63 11.82
CA THR A 84 -2.41 -9.64 12.85
C THR A 84 -2.90 -8.32 12.25
N ASN A 85 -3.85 -7.69 12.93
CA ASN A 85 -4.26 -6.31 12.62
C ASN A 85 -3.41 -5.26 13.37
N LYS A 86 -2.52 -5.65 14.28
CA LYS A 86 -1.69 -4.73 15.06
C LYS A 86 -0.24 -5.16 14.99
N ILE A 87 0.61 -4.32 14.42
CA ILE A 87 2.06 -4.61 14.28
C ILE A 87 2.74 -4.79 15.63
N THR A 88 2.26 -4.09 16.65
CA THR A 88 2.86 -4.07 18.00
C THR A 88 2.40 -5.21 18.90
N SER A 89 1.35 -5.95 18.53
CA SER A 89 0.79 -6.99 19.39
C SER A 89 0.20 -8.12 18.54
N GLY A 90 0.86 -9.27 18.53
CA GLY A 90 0.38 -10.49 17.87
C GLY A 90 1.07 -10.80 16.53
N GLY A 91 0.48 -11.74 15.81
CA GLY A 91 0.97 -12.21 14.51
C GLY A 91 2.10 -13.22 14.57
N LYS A 92 2.54 -13.62 13.39
CA LYS A 92 3.62 -14.59 13.16
C LYS A 92 4.69 -13.92 12.30
N TYR A 93 5.94 -14.30 12.53
CA TYR A 93 7.08 -13.82 11.74
C TYR A 93 7.56 -14.90 10.80
N ASN A 94 7.88 -14.52 9.58
CA ASN A 94 8.62 -15.34 8.62
C ASN A 94 9.89 -14.62 8.18
N ARG A 95 10.91 -15.40 7.83
CA ARG A 95 12.19 -14.89 7.32
C ARG A 95 12.17 -14.99 5.81
N VAL A 96 12.82 -14.04 5.16
CA VAL A 96 13.01 -14.06 3.71
C VAL A 96 14.14 -15.02 3.36
N GLU A 97 13.89 -15.87 2.36
CA GLU A 97 14.91 -16.69 1.69
C GLU A 97 15.52 -15.92 0.54
N LYS A 98 14.68 -15.38 -0.34
CA LYS A 98 15.11 -14.75 -1.59
C LYS A 98 14.17 -13.63 -2.00
N ILE A 99 14.74 -12.67 -2.73
CA ILE A 99 14.06 -11.52 -3.30
C ILE A 99 14.14 -11.64 -4.81
N TYR A 100 13.01 -11.42 -5.49
CA TYR A 100 12.89 -11.37 -6.94
C TYR A 100 12.32 -10.00 -7.30
N VAL A 101 13.15 -9.13 -7.85
CA VAL A 101 12.74 -7.83 -8.41
C VAL A 101 12.48 -8.05 -9.89
N HIS A 102 11.43 -7.43 -10.43
CA HIS A 102 11.18 -7.47 -11.88
C HIS A 102 12.40 -6.95 -12.65
N GLU A 103 12.78 -7.66 -13.71
CA GLU A 103 14.03 -7.45 -14.43
C GLU A 103 14.11 -6.07 -15.08
N ASP A 104 12.95 -5.52 -15.47
CA ASP A 104 12.80 -4.18 -16.07
C ASP A 104 12.40 -3.09 -15.06
N PHE A 105 12.61 -3.30 -13.75
CA PHE A 105 12.32 -2.28 -12.74
C PHE A 105 13.24 -1.06 -12.88
N GLU A 106 12.65 0.11 -13.10
CA GLU A 106 13.38 1.39 -13.19
C GLU A 106 12.53 2.54 -12.60
N GLY A 107 13.00 3.12 -11.49
CA GLY A 107 12.28 4.19 -10.80
C GLY A 107 10.94 3.71 -10.24
N TYR A 108 9.83 4.04 -10.91
CA TYR A 108 8.48 3.56 -10.61
C TYR A 108 7.88 2.72 -11.76
N GLN A 109 8.65 2.47 -12.82
CA GLN A 109 8.26 1.56 -13.89
C GLN A 109 8.51 0.12 -13.45
N ASN A 110 7.55 -0.76 -13.72
CA ASN A 110 7.61 -2.19 -13.34
C ASN A 110 7.92 -2.38 -11.84
N ASP A 111 7.34 -1.51 -11.00
CA ASP A 111 7.58 -1.47 -9.57
C ASP A 111 6.86 -2.62 -8.85
N ILE A 112 7.42 -3.82 -9.01
CA ILE A 112 6.88 -5.06 -8.47
C ILE A 112 7.98 -6.04 -8.10
N ALA A 113 7.81 -6.69 -6.95
CA ALA A 113 8.74 -7.69 -6.47
C ALA A 113 8.03 -8.82 -5.72
N LEU A 114 8.62 -10.00 -5.79
CA LEU A 114 8.27 -11.17 -5.00
C LEU A 114 9.31 -11.41 -3.92
N ILE A 115 8.83 -11.74 -2.73
CA ILE A 115 9.65 -12.14 -1.59
C ILE A 115 9.30 -13.59 -1.26
N GLU A 116 10.28 -14.48 -1.42
CA GLU A 116 10.17 -15.89 -1.07
C GLU A 116 10.54 -16.10 0.40
N MET A 117 9.70 -16.82 1.13
CA MET A 117 9.90 -17.12 2.54
C MET A 117 10.72 -18.39 2.75
N LYS A 118 11.54 -18.41 3.82
CA LYS A 118 12.29 -19.62 4.25
C LYS A 118 11.39 -20.81 4.63
N LYS A 119 10.14 -20.53 5.00
CA LYS A 119 9.14 -21.52 5.41
C LYS A 119 7.79 -21.18 4.83
N ASP A 120 6.96 -22.19 4.60
CA ASP A 120 5.55 -22.00 4.28
C ASP A 120 4.85 -21.14 5.35
N PHE A 121 3.92 -20.31 4.91
CA PHE A 121 3.00 -19.61 5.81
C PHE A 121 2.13 -20.62 6.56
N VAL A 122 1.85 -20.32 7.83
CA VAL A 122 0.92 -21.11 8.63
C VAL A 122 -0.47 -20.52 8.49
N PHE A 123 -1.23 -21.06 7.53
CA PHE A 123 -2.58 -20.60 7.21
C PHE A 123 -3.62 -20.95 8.26
N GLY A 124 -4.71 -20.18 8.28
CA GLY A 124 -5.85 -20.26 9.20
C GLY A 124 -6.70 -18.98 9.09
N GLU A 125 -7.59 -18.74 10.04
CA GLU A 125 -8.50 -17.58 9.98
C GLU A 125 -7.75 -16.24 9.84
N SER A 126 -6.64 -16.07 10.56
CA SER A 126 -5.88 -14.82 10.53
C SER A 126 -4.91 -14.68 9.36
N ALA A 127 -4.63 -15.76 8.62
CA ALA A 127 -3.59 -15.79 7.60
C ALA A 127 -3.97 -16.72 6.44
N ASP A 128 -4.06 -16.16 5.24
CA ASP A 128 -4.34 -16.90 4.01
C ASP A 128 -3.83 -16.10 2.81
N TYR A 129 -3.72 -16.71 1.63
CA TYR A 129 -3.29 -16.00 0.43
C TYR A 129 -4.48 -15.35 -0.30
N ILE A 130 -4.19 -14.28 -1.04
CA ILE A 130 -5.11 -13.69 -2.02
C ILE A 130 -4.75 -14.19 -3.42
N ARG A 131 -5.75 -14.48 -4.25
CA ARG A 131 -5.51 -14.81 -5.66
C ARG A 131 -5.15 -13.55 -6.43
N ILE A 132 -4.28 -13.67 -7.42
CA ILE A 132 -3.98 -12.58 -8.33
C ILE A 132 -4.98 -12.63 -9.48
N ARG A 133 -5.59 -11.50 -9.79
CA ARG A 133 -6.46 -11.39 -10.96
C ARG A 133 -5.57 -11.36 -12.22
N ASN A 134 -5.91 -12.18 -13.22
CA ASN A 134 -5.18 -12.25 -14.49
C ASN A 134 -5.68 -11.25 -15.54
N GLU A 135 -6.63 -10.39 -15.18
CA GLU A 135 -7.24 -9.39 -16.06
C GLU A 135 -7.33 -8.06 -15.32
N THR A 136 -7.00 -6.98 -16.02
CA THR A 136 -7.18 -5.62 -15.51
C THR A 136 -8.65 -5.37 -15.19
N VAL A 137 -8.91 -4.72 -14.06
CA VAL A 137 -10.26 -4.33 -13.67
C VAL A 137 -10.76 -3.18 -14.55
N GLU A 138 -12.06 -3.19 -14.87
CA GLU A 138 -12.68 -2.14 -15.67
C GLU A 138 -12.62 -0.79 -14.95
N GLU A 139 -12.60 0.31 -15.71
CA GLU A 139 -12.75 1.67 -15.18
C GLU A 139 -14.03 1.83 -14.35
N GLY A 140 -14.02 2.70 -13.35
CA GLY A 140 -15.18 2.91 -12.48
C GLY A 140 -15.44 1.79 -11.48
N THR A 141 -14.59 0.77 -11.41
CA THR A 141 -14.71 -0.34 -10.46
C THR A 141 -14.30 0.11 -9.06
N GLU A 142 -15.17 -0.13 -8.07
CA GLU A 142 -14.81 0.07 -6.66
C GLU A 142 -13.89 -1.07 -6.18
N VAL A 143 -12.68 -0.72 -5.76
CA VAL A 143 -11.67 -1.61 -5.19
C VAL A 143 -11.41 -1.27 -3.73
N SER A 144 -10.91 -2.23 -2.98
CA SER A 144 -10.50 -2.03 -1.59
C SER A 144 -8.99 -2.03 -1.48
N VAL A 145 -8.44 -1.16 -0.63
CA VAL A 145 -7.00 -1.08 -0.34
C VAL A 145 -6.77 -1.22 1.16
N THR A 146 -5.77 -2.01 1.56
CA THR A 146 -5.43 -2.25 2.97
C THR A 146 -4.01 -1.83 3.31
N ALA A 147 -3.85 -1.06 4.38
CA ALA A 147 -2.55 -0.64 4.89
C ALA A 147 -2.61 -0.36 6.40
N TRP A 148 -1.46 -0.39 7.09
CA TRP A 148 -1.43 -0.03 8.50
C TRP A 148 -1.60 1.47 8.69
N GLY A 149 -2.67 1.87 9.37
CA GLY A 149 -2.98 3.28 9.58
C GLY A 149 -2.13 3.96 10.64
N ARG A 150 -2.23 5.30 10.65
CA ARG A 150 -1.54 6.21 11.58
C ARG A 150 -1.85 5.90 13.05
N THR A 151 -3.08 5.48 13.34
CA THR A 151 -3.54 5.25 14.71
C THR A 151 -3.09 3.87 15.18
N ASN A 152 -2.08 3.84 16.05
CA ASN A 152 -1.56 2.64 16.73
C ASN A 152 -1.02 1.53 15.82
N PHE A 153 -0.69 1.83 14.55
CA PHE A 153 -0.32 0.81 13.55
C PHE A 153 -1.37 -0.31 13.48
N GLN A 154 -2.65 0.09 13.57
CA GLN A 154 -3.77 -0.81 13.38
C GLN A 154 -4.12 -0.87 11.89
N LEU A 155 -4.41 -2.07 11.39
CA LEU A 155 -4.81 -2.29 10.02
C LEU A 155 -6.10 -1.53 9.71
N GLN A 156 -6.08 -0.80 8.60
CA GLN A 156 -7.22 -0.10 8.06
C GLN A 156 -7.41 -0.48 6.60
N TYR A 157 -8.60 -0.20 6.11
CA TYR A 157 -8.92 -0.34 4.70
C TYR A 157 -9.70 0.87 4.20
N ASN A 158 -9.63 1.11 2.90
CA ASN A 158 -10.43 2.12 2.23
C ASN A 158 -10.99 1.60 0.91
N LYS A 159 -12.01 2.28 0.40
CA LYS A 159 -12.59 2.03 -0.91
C LYS A 159 -12.16 3.12 -1.87
N MET A 160 -11.68 2.72 -3.03
CA MET A 160 -11.22 3.59 -4.11
C MET A 160 -11.84 3.14 -5.42
N THR A 161 -11.84 3.99 -6.43
CA THR A 161 -12.41 3.69 -7.76
C THR A 161 -11.29 3.70 -8.79
N THR A 162 -11.31 2.74 -9.71
CA THR A 162 -10.36 2.70 -10.83
C THR A 162 -10.62 3.84 -11.80
N GLU A 163 -9.56 4.52 -12.23
CA GLU A 163 -9.64 5.51 -13.31
C GLU A 163 -9.57 4.86 -14.70
N SER A 164 -10.04 5.61 -15.70
CA SER A 164 -9.77 5.28 -17.09
C SER A 164 -8.28 5.43 -17.39
N GLU A 165 -7.78 4.71 -18.40
CA GLU A 165 -6.39 4.86 -18.85
C GLU A 165 -6.12 6.31 -19.31
N SER A 166 -7.08 6.95 -19.97
CA SER A 166 -6.96 8.35 -20.42
C SER A 166 -6.84 9.32 -19.25
N ASP A 167 -7.65 9.17 -18.21
CA ASP A 167 -7.59 10.06 -17.03
C ASP A 167 -6.28 9.82 -16.27
N CYS A 168 -5.87 8.56 -16.13
CA CYS A 168 -4.60 8.20 -15.52
C CYS A 168 -3.42 8.80 -16.30
N SER A 169 -3.44 8.69 -17.63
CA SER A 169 -2.41 9.25 -18.51
C SER A 169 -2.37 10.77 -18.47
N GLU A 170 -3.53 11.45 -18.47
CA GLU A 170 -3.60 12.91 -18.34
C GLU A 170 -3.06 13.37 -16.98
N ASN A 171 -3.44 12.68 -15.90
CA ASN A 171 -2.99 12.99 -14.55
C ASN A 171 -1.49 12.75 -14.37
N LEU A 172 -0.92 11.71 -14.98
CA LEU A 172 0.48 11.32 -14.80
C LEU A 172 1.43 11.96 -15.83
N ALA A 173 0.93 12.35 -17.01
CA ALA A 173 1.73 12.88 -18.11
C ALA A 173 2.89 11.93 -18.47
N ASP A 174 4.13 12.45 -18.46
CA ASP A 174 5.33 11.68 -18.85
C ASP A 174 5.63 10.49 -17.91
N ASP A 175 5.04 10.46 -16.72
CA ASP A 175 5.20 9.35 -15.76
C ASP A 175 4.28 8.14 -16.08
N PHE A 176 3.33 8.30 -17.01
CA PHE A 176 2.37 7.25 -17.35
C PHE A 176 2.99 6.09 -18.11
N ASN A 177 2.57 4.86 -17.77
CA ASN A 177 2.76 3.68 -18.61
C ASN A 177 1.62 2.68 -18.38
N ALA A 178 1.45 1.74 -19.32
CA ALA A 178 0.35 0.78 -19.32
C ALA A 178 0.39 -0.24 -18.16
N ASN A 179 1.49 -0.33 -17.41
CA ASN A 179 1.63 -1.20 -16.24
C ASN A 179 1.11 -0.57 -14.95
N LEU A 180 0.58 0.66 -15.02
CA LEU A 180 0.02 1.37 -13.88
C LEU A 180 -1.51 1.16 -13.79
N LEU A 181 -2.00 1.21 -12.56
CA LEU A 181 -3.40 1.29 -12.21
C LEU A 181 -3.57 2.56 -11.35
N CYS A 182 -4.30 3.55 -11.87
CA CYS A 182 -4.67 4.73 -11.12
C CYS A 182 -5.94 4.47 -10.32
N LEU A 183 -5.89 4.73 -9.01
CA LEU A 183 -7.03 4.64 -8.12
C LEU A 183 -7.34 6.01 -7.55
N ASN A 184 -8.61 6.39 -7.63
CA ASN A 184 -9.10 7.64 -7.09
C ASN A 184 -10.00 7.41 -5.87
N GLY A 185 -9.74 8.19 -4.82
CA GLY A 185 -10.58 8.25 -3.64
C GLY A 185 -11.45 9.50 -3.64
N LYS A 186 -12.40 9.58 -2.70
CA LYS A 186 -12.91 10.89 -2.27
C LYS A 186 -11.74 11.71 -1.71
N VAL A 187 -11.80 13.04 -1.80
CA VAL A 187 -10.82 13.90 -1.11
C VAL A 187 -10.75 13.52 0.38
N ASN A 188 -9.53 13.42 0.91
CA ASN A 188 -9.17 12.85 2.20
C ASN A 188 -9.34 11.32 2.32
N THR A 189 -9.27 10.59 1.21
CA THR A 189 -9.19 9.12 1.18
C THR A 189 -8.08 8.66 0.25
N GLY A 190 -7.42 7.55 0.57
CA GLY A 190 -6.36 6.97 -0.26
C GLY A 190 -5.21 6.40 0.53
N VAL A 191 -4.20 5.90 -0.18
CA VAL A 191 -2.89 5.56 0.39
C VAL A 191 -2.07 6.82 0.63
N CYS A 192 -0.97 6.65 1.35
CA CYS A 192 -0.12 7.76 1.71
C CYS A 192 1.33 7.32 1.93
N PHE A 193 2.22 8.26 2.24
CA PHE A 193 3.63 7.97 2.48
C PHE A 193 3.83 6.80 3.45
N GLY A 194 4.55 5.77 3.02
CA GLY A 194 4.81 4.56 3.79
C GLY A 194 3.81 3.43 3.57
N ASP A 195 2.71 3.65 2.85
CA ASP A 195 1.78 2.59 2.44
C ASP A 195 2.24 1.82 1.20
N ASP A 196 3.44 2.11 0.71
CA ASP A 196 4.08 1.42 -0.40
C ASP A 196 4.02 -0.10 -0.24
N GLY A 197 3.73 -0.80 -1.34
CA GLY A 197 3.49 -2.23 -1.35
C GLY A 197 2.08 -2.67 -0.92
N ALA A 198 1.19 -1.74 -0.55
CA ALA A 198 -0.15 -2.10 -0.06
C ALA A 198 -1.03 -2.74 -1.15
N PRO A 199 -1.75 -3.83 -0.85
CA PRO A 199 -2.60 -4.47 -1.83
C PRO A 199 -3.89 -3.69 -2.08
N ALA A 200 -4.22 -3.52 -3.36
CA ALA A 200 -5.54 -3.19 -3.87
C ALA A 200 -6.20 -4.46 -4.41
N PHE A 201 -7.46 -4.70 -4.05
CA PHE A 201 -8.19 -5.90 -4.43
C PHE A 201 -9.66 -5.65 -4.76
N TYR A 202 -10.20 -6.49 -5.64
CA TYR A 202 -11.59 -6.52 -6.08
C TYR A 202 -12.10 -7.95 -5.99
N ASN A 203 -13.26 -8.19 -5.38
CA ASN A 203 -13.81 -9.53 -5.16
C ASN A 203 -12.83 -10.53 -4.52
N PHE A 204 -11.97 -10.06 -3.60
CA PHE A 204 -10.88 -10.85 -3.00
C PHE A 204 -9.88 -11.42 -4.01
N GLU A 205 -9.69 -10.73 -5.13
CA GLU A 205 -8.58 -10.92 -6.06
C GLU A 205 -7.72 -9.67 -6.05
N LEU A 206 -6.40 -9.84 -5.98
CA LEU A 206 -5.42 -8.78 -6.03
C LEU A 206 -5.40 -8.19 -7.44
N VAL A 207 -5.51 -6.86 -7.50
CA VAL A 207 -5.54 -6.11 -8.77
C VAL A 207 -4.41 -5.10 -8.86
N GLY A 208 -3.89 -4.64 -7.71
CA GLY A 208 -2.81 -3.67 -7.67
C GLY A 208 -1.94 -3.75 -6.42
N ILE A 209 -0.75 -3.18 -6.52
CA ILE A 209 0.18 -2.96 -5.41
C ILE A 209 0.54 -1.47 -5.38
N ALA A 210 0.38 -0.80 -4.23
CA ALA A 210 0.66 0.63 -4.11
C ALA A 210 2.13 0.93 -4.43
N SER A 211 2.36 1.89 -5.33
CA SER A 211 3.70 2.26 -5.81
C SER A 211 4.08 3.66 -5.35
N TYR A 212 3.28 4.68 -5.70
CA TYR A 212 3.54 6.06 -5.26
C TYR A 212 2.27 6.92 -5.25
N ILE A 213 2.40 8.11 -4.67
CA ILE A 213 1.38 9.16 -4.71
C ILE A 213 1.93 10.43 -5.37
N LYS A 214 1.07 11.20 -6.06
CA LYS A 214 1.51 12.40 -6.77
C LYS A 214 1.52 13.63 -5.88
N GLY A 215 2.72 14.11 -5.55
CA GLY A 215 2.94 15.36 -4.83
C GLY A 215 3.08 15.17 -3.32
N PRO A 216 3.21 16.27 -2.55
CA PRO A 216 3.59 16.22 -1.14
C PRO A 216 2.43 15.94 -0.17
N VAL A 217 1.20 15.78 -0.68
CA VAL A 217 -0.03 15.66 0.11
C VAL A 217 -0.81 14.45 -0.38
N CYS A 218 -1.23 13.59 0.55
CA CYS A 218 -2.06 12.42 0.30
C CYS A 218 -3.55 12.75 0.29
N GLY A 219 -4.38 11.91 -0.34
CA GLY A 219 -5.84 12.07 -0.34
C GLY A 219 -6.30 13.35 -1.03
N THR A 220 -5.60 13.74 -2.10
CA THR A 220 -6.00 14.87 -2.95
C THR A 220 -6.97 14.39 -4.04
N GLU A 221 -7.27 15.24 -5.02
CA GLU A 221 -8.05 14.86 -6.21
C GLU A 221 -7.20 14.11 -7.26
N LYS A 222 -5.88 14.03 -7.07
CA LYS A 222 -4.99 13.26 -7.93
C LYS A 222 -5.08 11.77 -7.58
N PRO A 223 -4.96 10.87 -8.58
CA PRO A 223 -4.94 9.45 -8.32
C PRO A 223 -3.74 9.04 -7.47
N ASP A 224 -3.95 8.01 -6.66
CA ASP A 224 -2.89 7.20 -6.10
C ASP A 224 -2.48 6.14 -7.15
N VAL A 225 -1.19 5.88 -7.28
CA VAL A 225 -0.65 5.04 -8.36
C VAL A 225 -0.24 3.68 -7.83
N PHE A 226 -0.76 2.64 -8.47
CA PHE A 226 -0.50 1.25 -8.17
C PHE A 226 0.13 0.58 -9.39
N THR A 227 0.96 -0.43 -9.16
CA THR A 227 1.35 -1.37 -10.23
C THR A 227 0.16 -2.29 -10.51
N ASN A 228 -0.28 -2.36 -11.77
CA ASN A 228 -1.36 -3.25 -12.20
C ASN A 228 -0.88 -4.71 -12.22
N THR A 229 -1.33 -5.51 -11.25
CA THR A 229 -0.81 -6.88 -11.07
C THR A 229 -1.20 -7.83 -12.20
N ALA A 230 -2.27 -7.55 -12.96
CA ALA A 230 -2.69 -8.38 -14.08
C ALA A 230 -1.63 -8.43 -15.19
N ASN A 231 -0.97 -7.30 -15.46
CA ASN A 231 0.09 -7.21 -16.46
C ASN A 231 1.35 -8.00 -16.11
N PHE A 232 1.51 -8.40 -14.84
CA PHE A 232 2.63 -9.20 -14.34
C PHE A 232 2.20 -10.62 -13.96
N TYR A 233 0.97 -11.04 -14.29
CA TYR A 233 0.42 -12.32 -13.83
C TYR A 233 1.34 -13.50 -14.18
N GLU A 234 1.83 -13.56 -15.43
CA GLU A 234 2.75 -14.61 -15.88
C GLU A 234 4.07 -14.56 -15.11
N TRP A 235 4.71 -13.38 -15.06
CA TRP A 235 5.96 -13.17 -14.32
C TRP A 235 5.86 -13.62 -12.85
N ILE A 236 4.73 -13.32 -12.19
CA ILE A 236 4.49 -13.69 -10.80
C ILE A 236 4.33 -15.21 -10.65
N THR A 237 3.46 -15.81 -11.47
CA THR A 237 3.06 -17.20 -11.32
C THR A 237 4.15 -18.18 -11.72
N GLU A 238 5.03 -17.83 -12.67
CA GLU A 238 6.22 -18.61 -13.03
C GLU A 238 7.19 -18.85 -11.85
N LYS A 239 7.13 -18.02 -10.79
CA LYS A 239 7.98 -18.21 -9.60
C LYS A 239 7.37 -19.13 -8.54
N PHE A 240 6.12 -19.56 -8.69
CA PHE A 240 5.44 -20.38 -7.69
C PHE A 240 5.84 -21.86 -7.74
N ASP A 241 6.47 -22.27 -8.84
CA ASP A 241 6.90 -23.64 -9.13
C ASP A 241 8.21 -24.03 -8.42
#